data_AF-A0A2N9YBZ5-F1
#
_entry.id   AF-A0A2N9YBZ5-F1
#
_cell.length_a   1.000
_cell.length_b   1.000
_cell.length_c   1.000
_cell.angle_alpha   90.00
_cell.angle_beta   90.00
_cell.angle_gamma   90.00
#
_symmetry.space_group_name_H-M   'P 1'
#
loop_
_entity.id
_entity.type
_entity.pdbx_description
1 polymer ?
#
loop_
_entity_poly.entity_id
_entity_poly.type
_entity_poly.pdbx_seq_one_letter_code
_entity_poly.pdbx_strand_id
1 'polypeptide(L)'
;MSTKGEKWFFIHYLVKILMQPTMNLIISNFPPSVTPKEIEDIFKHHGAETEVELYREGNPNSVLAIVKIKGANLAVTSRIARRLKGQLWKGRTLYSYAPLFLKGDI
;
A
#
# COMPACT_ATOMS: atom_id res chain seq x y z
N MET A 1 35.34 -21.86 -15.60
CA MET A 1 34.19 -22.37 -14.81
C MET A 1 33.28 -21.20 -14.48
N SER A 2 32.20 -21.04 -15.23
CA SER A 2 31.08 -20.14 -14.91
C SER A 2 29.82 -20.87 -15.35
N THR A 3 29.07 -21.33 -14.36
CA THR A 3 27.87 -22.15 -14.47
C THR A 3 26.76 -21.29 -15.06
N LYS A 4 26.45 -21.47 -16.35
CA LYS A 4 25.33 -20.81 -17.04
C LYS A 4 24.03 -20.85 -16.22
N GLY A 5 23.83 -21.87 -15.37
CA GLY A 5 22.69 -21.99 -14.44
C GLY A 5 22.59 -20.87 -13.41
N GLU A 6 23.68 -20.39 -12.82
CA GLU A 6 23.64 -19.36 -11.76
C GLU A 6 23.16 -18.00 -12.30
N LYS A 7 23.55 -17.67 -13.54
CA LYS A 7 23.12 -16.43 -14.20
C LYS A 7 21.61 -16.42 -14.48
N TRP A 8 21.04 -17.56 -14.87
CA TRP A 8 19.59 -17.69 -15.08
C TRP A 8 18.80 -17.67 -13.78
N PHE A 9 19.31 -18.28 -12.71
CA PHE A 9 18.71 -18.19 -11.38
C PHE A 9 18.67 -16.73 -10.88
N PHE A 10 19.76 -15.98 -11.05
CA PHE A 10 19.83 -14.58 -10.62
C PHE A 10 18.88 -13.68 -11.42
N ILE A 11 18.78 -13.88 -12.74
CA ILE A 11 17.84 -13.15 -13.60
C ILE A 11 16.39 -13.49 -13.24
N HIS A 12 16.06 -14.77 -13.08
CA HIS A 12 14.70 -15.19 -12.70
C HIS A 12 14.29 -14.64 -11.33
N TYR A 13 15.22 -14.65 -10.36
CA TYR A 13 15.01 -14.10 -9.02
C TYR A 13 14.81 -12.58 -9.06
N LEU A 14 15.62 -11.85 -9.84
CA LEU A 14 15.46 -10.42 -10.06
C LEU A 14 14.11 -10.08 -10.70
N VAL A 15 13.69 -10.82 -11.74
CA VAL A 15 12.39 -10.61 -12.38
C VAL A 15 11.25 -10.84 -11.38
N LYS A 16 11.34 -11.85 -10.51
CA LYS A 16 10.36 -12.09 -9.45
C LYS A 16 10.28 -10.94 -8.43
N ILE A 17 11.42 -10.34 -8.09
CA ILE A 17 11.48 -9.17 -7.20
C ILE A 17 10.89 -7.93 -7.90
N LEU A 18 11.20 -7.74 -9.18
CA LEU A 18 10.78 -6.59 -9.97
C LEU A 18 9.31 -6.66 -10.43
N MET A 19 8.72 -7.87 -10.51
CA MET A 19 7.32 -8.11 -10.88
C MET A 19 6.45 -8.49 -9.68
N GLN A 20 6.71 -7.93 -8.50
CA GLN A 20 5.82 -8.14 -7.38
C GLN A 20 4.48 -7.45 -7.63
N PRO A 21 3.34 -8.14 -7.38
CA PRO A 21 2.03 -7.51 -7.53
C PRO A 21 1.91 -6.35 -6.54
N THR A 22 1.51 -5.19 -7.04
CA THR A 22 1.16 -4.04 -6.22
C THR A 22 -0.35 -3.99 -6.07
N MET A 23 -0.82 -3.87 -4.85
CA MET A 23 -2.24 -3.74 -4.54
C MET A 23 -2.53 -2.41 -3.87
N ASN A 24 -3.58 -1.74 -4.33
CA ASN A 24 -4.02 -0.49 -3.73
C ASN A 24 -4.91 -0.75 -2.51
N LEU A 25 -4.72 0.08 -1.49
CA LEU A 25 -5.57 0.18 -0.32
C LEU A 25 -6.00 1.63 -0.19
N ILE A 26 -7.32 1.87 -0.19
CA ILE A 26 -7.87 3.21 -0.06
C ILE A 26 -8.30 3.41 1.38
N ILE A 27 -7.87 4.53 1.97
CA ILE A 27 -8.18 4.91 3.34
C ILE A 27 -8.66 6.37 3.33
N SER A 28 -9.79 6.67 3.96
CA SER A 28 -10.35 8.01 4.01
C SER A 28 -10.61 8.48 5.44
N ASN A 29 -10.92 9.77 5.55
CA ASN A 29 -11.20 10.48 6.80
C ASN A 29 -9.98 10.72 7.70
N PHE A 30 -8.78 10.78 7.11
CA PHE A 30 -7.62 11.27 7.84
C PHE A 30 -7.73 12.77 8.14
N PRO A 31 -7.11 13.26 9.23
CA PRO A 31 -7.00 14.69 9.49
C PRO A 31 -6.15 15.40 8.42
N PRO A 32 -6.38 16.70 8.17
CA PRO A 32 -5.63 17.48 7.17
C PRO A 32 -4.12 17.52 7.43
N SER A 33 -3.70 17.35 8.68
CA SER A 33 -2.31 17.32 9.12
C SER A 33 -1.59 15.99 8.86
N VAL A 34 -2.26 14.96 8.35
CA VAL A 34 -1.61 13.67 8.03
C VAL A 34 -0.55 13.85 6.95
N THR A 35 0.56 13.11 7.06
CA THR A 35 1.63 13.09 6.06
C THR A 35 1.81 11.70 5.44
N PRO A 36 2.36 11.58 4.21
CA PRO A 36 2.63 10.28 3.61
C PRO A 36 3.53 9.42 4.50
N LYS A 37 4.60 10.03 5.04
CA LYS A 37 5.56 9.38 5.92
C LYS A 37 4.93 8.79 7.18
N GLU A 38 4.01 9.51 7.83
CA GLU A 38 3.28 8.98 8.99
C GLU A 38 2.52 7.69 8.64
N ILE A 39 1.95 7.61 7.44
CA ILE A 39 1.21 6.43 6.99
C ILE A 39 2.20 5.31 6.64
N GLU A 40 3.23 5.60 5.86
CA GLU A 40 4.29 4.66 5.47
C GLU A 40 4.97 4.01 6.68
N ASP A 41 5.27 4.79 7.71
CA ASP A 41 5.90 4.28 8.93
C ASP A 41 5.05 3.19 9.58
N ILE A 42 3.71 3.32 9.63
CA ILE A 42 2.82 2.28 10.19
C ILE A 42 2.97 0.97 9.41
N PHE A 43 2.93 1.05 8.08
CA PHE A 43 3.02 -0.14 7.23
C PHE A 43 4.40 -0.78 7.30
N LYS A 44 5.44 0.03 7.41
CA LYS A 44 6.83 -0.42 7.60
C LYS A 44 7.02 -1.18 8.91
N HIS A 45 6.40 -0.75 10.01
CA HIS A 45 6.42 -1.49 11.29
C HIS A 45 5.81 -2.89 11.16
N HIS A 46 4.96 -3.11 10.16
CA HIS A 46 4.36 -4.41 9.85
C HIS A 46 5.07 -5.16 8.71
N GLY A 47 6.24 -4.68 8.27
CA GLY A 47 7.05 -5.32 7.23
C GLY A 47 6.50 -5.14 5.81
N ALA A 48 5.57 -4.21 5.60
CA ALA A 48 5.05 -3.89 4.28
C ALA A 48 5.79 -2.68 3.69
N GLU A 49 6.29 -2.83 2.46
CA GLU A 49 6.79 -1.70 1.68
C GLU A 49 5.62 -1.03 0.96
N THR A 50 5.45 0.27 1.17
CA THR A 50 4.31 1.03 0.66
C THR A 50 4.72 2.35 0.04
N GLU A 51 3.97 2.77 -0.97
CA GLU A 51 3.99 4.15 -1.49
C GLU A 51 2.64 4.80 -1.19
N VAL A 52 2.64 6.04 -0.69
CA VAL A 52 1.43 6.72 -0.23
C VAL A 52 1.19 8.01 -1.02
N GLU A 53 0.01 8.12 -1.60
CA GLU A 53 -0.49 9.32 -2.27
C GLU A 53 -1.66 9.91 -1.47
N LEU A 54 -1.64 11.22 -1.23
CA LEU A 54 -2.66 11.92 -0.45
C LEU A 54 -3.47 12.87 -1.34
N TYR A 55 -4.78 12.76 -1.26
CA TYR A 55 -5.74 13.59 -1.97
C TYR A 55 -6.59 14.37 -0.98
N ARG A 56 -6.74 15.68 -1.24
CA ARG A 56 -7.53 16.63 -0.43
C ARG A 56 -8.71 17.23 -1.20
N GLU A 57 -8.94 16.74 -2.42
CA GLU A 57 -9.98 17.24 -3.31
C GLU A 57 -11.37 16.89 -2.76
N GLY A 58 -12.32 17.81 -2.91
CA GLY A 58 -13.70 17.66 -2.45
C GLY A 58 -13.96 18.02 -0.98
N ASN A 59 -13.02 17.75 -0.05
CA ASN A 59 -13.18 18.14 1.36
C ASN A 59 -11.84 18.52 2.02
N PRO A 60 -11.56 19.81 2.28
CA PRO A 60 -10.29 20.23 2.88
C PRO A 60 -10.11 19.72 4.31
N ASN A 61 -11.20 19.33 4.97
CA ASN A 61 -11.17 18.79 6.32
C ASN A 61 -10.93 17.29 6.34
N SER A 62 -10.86 16.58 5.22
CA SER A 62 -10.68 15.12 5.19
C SER A 62 -9.69 14.72 4.10
N VAL A 63 -8.65 13.98 4.48
CA VAL A 63 -7.66 13.48 3.52
C VAL A 63 -7.99 12.04 3.14
N LEU A 64 -7.97 11.77 1.84
CA LEU A 64 -7.99 10.43 1.25
C LEU A 64 -6.54 10.01 1.01
N ALA A 65 -6.16 8.81 1.44
CA ALA A 65 -4.88 8.20 1.14
C ALA A 65 -5.09 6.99 0.23
N ILE A 66 -4.29 6.92 -0.83
CA ILE A 66 -4.11 5.71 -1.64
C ILE A 66 -2.76 5.12 -1.24
N VAL A 67 -2.79 3.92 -0.68
CA VAL A 67 -1.60 3.19 -0.23
C VAL A 67 -1.36 2.05 -1.22
N LYS A 68 -0.26 2.14 -1.97
CA LYS A 68 0.22 1.08 -2.87
C LYS A 68 1.07 0.12 -2.06
N ILE A 69 0.60 -1.11 -1.88
CA ILE A 69 1.31 -2.14 -1.09
C ILE A 69 2.05 -3.09 -2.05
N LYS A 70 3.38 -3.08 -1.99
CA LYS A 70 4.22 -3.94 -2.84
C LYS A 70 4.22 -5.38 -2.32
N GLY A 71 4.14 -6.34 -3.23
CA GLY A 71 4.17 -7.78 -2.90
C GLY A 71 2.91 -8.30 -2.22
N ALA A 72 1.86 -7.48 -2.08
CA ALA A 72 0.60 -7.89 -1.48
C ALA A 72 -0.34 -8.47 -2.53
N ASN A 73 -1.23 -9.37 -2.09
CA ASN A 73 -2.35 -9.87 -2.88
C ASN A 73 -3.67 -9.35 -2.31
N LEU A 74 -4.76 -9.52 -3.07
CA LEU A 74 -6.09 -9.05 -2.68
C LEU A 74 -6.54 -9.54 -1.29
N ALA A 75 -6.25 -10.79 -0.93
CA ALA A 75 -6.66 -11.35 0.36
C ALA A 75 -5.95 -10.64 1.52
N VAL A 76 -4.65 -10.40 1.39
CA VAL A 76 -3.84 -9.66 2.36
C VAL A 76 -4.32 -8.21 2.46
N THR A 77 -4.47 -7.52 1.33
CA THR A 77 -4.93 -6.12 1.29
C THR A 77 -6.33 -5.97 1.87
N SER A 78 -7.25 -6.90 1.57
CA SER A 78 -8.61 -6.93 2.14
C SER A 78 -8.62 -7.15 3.64
N ARG A 79 -7.71 -7.98 4.16
CA ARG A 79 -7.55 -8.21 5.60
C ARG A 79 -7.03 -6.95 6.30
N ILE A 80 -6.07 -6.25 5.69
CA ILE A 80 -5.57 -4.97 6.19
C ILE A 80 -6.68 -3.92 6.20
N ALA A 81 -7.40 -3.77 5.08
CA ALA A 81 -8.52 -2.85 4.97
C ALA A 81 -9.54 -3.09 6.10
N ARG A 82 -9.95 -4.34 6.31
CA ARG A 82 -10.91 -4.70 7.36
C ARG A 82 -10.43 -4.36 8.76
N ARG A 83 -9.12 -4.47 9.02
CA ARG A 83 -8.53 -4.11 10.32
C ARG A 83 -8.49 -2.61 10.56
N LEU A 84 -8.23 -1.83 9.52
CA LEU A 84 -8.18 -0.36 9.60
C LEU A 84 -9.57 0.27 9.64
N LYS A 85 -10.58 -0.39 9.04
CA LYS A 85 -11.94 0.12 8.97
C LYS A 85 -12.49 0.27 10.39
N GLY A 86 -12.91 1.47 10.75
CA GLY A 86 -13.45 1.77 12.07
C GLY A 86 -12.39 2.12 13.13
N GLN A 87 -11.08 2.06 12.81
CA GLN A 87 -10.05 2.47 13.76
C GLN A 87 -10.05 3.97 13.99
N LEU A 88 -9.69 4.37 15.22
CA LEU A 88 -9.49 5.77 15.57
C LEU A 88 -8.08 6.22 15.22
N TRP A 89 -7.98 7.33 14.50
CA TRP A 89 -6.74 8.00 14.13
C TRP A 89 -6.83 9.49 14.47
N LYS A 90 -6.04 9.95 15.45
CA LYS A 90 -6.03 11.37 15.90
C LYS A 90 -7.46 11.92 16.12
N GLY A 91 -8.32 11.13 16.75
CA GLY A 91 -9.72 11.50 17.05
C GLY A 91 -10.72 11.27 15.91
N ARG A 92 -10.36 10.59 14.83
CA ARG A 92 -11.24 10.33 13.67
C ARG A 92 -11.35 8.86 13.35
N THR A 93 -12.55 8.42 12.96
CA THR A 93 -12.78 7.05 12.50
C THR A 93 -12.36 6.90 11.06
N LEU A 94 -11.40 6.02 10.77
CA LEU A 94 -10.96 5.73 9.42
C LEU A 94 -11.98 4.86 8.68
N TYR A 95 -12.16 5.14 7.40
CA TYR A 95 -12.82 4.22 6.47
C TYR A 95 -11.78 3.65 5.51
N SER A 96 -11.90 2.38 5.16
CA SER A 96 -10.94 1.74 4.27
C SER A 96 -11.57 0.61 3.47
N TYR A 97 -11.03 0.39 2.28
CA TYR A 97 -11.39 -0.74 1.42
C TYR A 97 -10.25 -1.08 0.46
N ALA A 98 -10.21 -2.35 0.03
CA ALA A 98 -9.30 -2.85 -0.98
C ALA A 98 -10.06 -2.93 -2.32
N PRO A 99 -9.79 -2.05 -3.30
CA PRO A 99 -10.40 -2.16 -4.62
C PRO A 99 -9.98 -3.46 -5.33
N LEU A 100 -10.92 -4.03 -6.09
CA LEU A 100 -10.67 -5.20 -6.94
C LEU A 100 -9.89 -4.85 -8.20
N PHE A 101 -9.97 -3.58 -8.64
CA PHE A 101 -9.34 -3.09 -9.86
C PHE A 101 -8.70 -1.75 -9.55
N LEU A 102 -7.37 -1.72 -9.69
CA LEU A 102 -6.49 -0.57 -9.94
C LEU A 102 -5.09 -1.20 -9.94
N LYS A 103 -4.79 -1.91 -11.02
CA LYS A 103 -3.41 -2.26 -11.36
C LYS A 103 -2.73 -0.91 -11.61
N GLY A 104 -1.66 -0.62 -10.87
CA GLY A 104 -1.05 0.71 -10.78
C GLY A 104 -0.31 1.15 -12.05
N ASP A 105 -1.01 1.19 -13.18
CA ASP A 105 -0.56 1.79 -14.43
C ASP A 105 -1.55 2.92 -14.79
N ILE A 106 -1.26 4.14 -14.33
CA ILE A 106 -1.75 5.39 -14.94
C ILE A 106 -0.50 6.17 -15.32
#